data_AF-A0A1U9V3M8-F1
#
_entry.id   AF-A0A1U9V3M8-F1
#
_cell.length_a   1.000
_cell.length_b   1.000
_cell.length_c   1.000
_cell.angle_alpha   90.00
_cell.angle_beta   90.00
_cell.angle_gamma   90.00
#
_symmetry.space_group_name_H-M   'P 1'
#
loop_
_entity.id
_entity.type
_entity.pdbx_description
1 polymer ?
#
loop_
_entity_poly.entity_id
_entity_poly.type
_entity_poly.pdbx_seq_one_letter_code
_entity_poly.pdbx_strand_id
1 'polypeptide(L)' 'MEINRPEDSERMTHLIRDLKRDMAILLIEHDMKAVFALADRMSVLVYGKVLVSGSVDEVRGDPRVQSVYLGNEESSEVAA' A
#
# COMPACT_ATOMS: atom_id res chain seq x y z
N MET A 1 -6.84 23.72 4.47
CA MET A 1 -6.55 22.63 3.53
C MET A 1 -6.75 21.33 4.29
N GLU A 2 -8.02 20.92 4.47
CA GLU A 2 -8.38 19.63 5.04
C GLU A 2 -8.89 18.79 3.88
N ILE A 3 -8.01 17.95 3.33
CA ILE A 3 -8.35 17.08 2.20
C ILE A 3 -8.10 15.64 2.63
N ASN A 4 -8.94 15.14 3.55
CA ASN A 4 -9.25 13.71 3.64
C ASN A 4 -10.40 13.50 4.62
N ARG A 5 -11.64 13.55 4.12
CA ARG A 5 -12.77 13.04 4.89
C ARG A 5 -12.85 11.52 4.64
N PRO A 6 -13.11 10.68 5.65
CA PRO A 6 -13.12 9.22 5.49
C PRO A 6 -14.03 8.72 4.36
N GLU A 7 -15.16 9.41 4.19
CA GLU A 7 -16.17 9.21 3.15
C GLU A 7 -15.63 9.39 1.71
N ASP A 8 -14.61 10.24 1.51
CA ASP A 8 -13.99 10.40 0.19
C ASP A 8 -13.09 9.21 -0.17
N SER A 9 -12.39 8.63 0.81
CA SER A 9 -11.53 7.45 0.63
C SER A 9 -12.33 6.19 0.32
N GLU A 10 -13.48 5.99 0.98
CA GLU A 10 -14.37 4.86 0.69
C GLU A 10 -14.96 4.95 -0.72
N ARG A 11 -15.40 6.15 -1.12
CA ARG A 11 -15.98 6.39 -2.45
C ARG A 11 -14.95 6.18 -3.56
N MET A 12 -13.70 6.59 -3.34
CA MET A 12 -12.57 6.32 -4.24
C MET A 12 -12.32 4.81 -4.38
N THR A 13 -12.29 4.10 -3.26
CA THR A 13 -12.08 2.64 -3.20
C THR A 13 -13.16 1.90 -3.99
N HIS A 14 -14.42 2.31 -3.83
CA HIS A 14 -15.53 1.75 -4.60
C HIS A 14 -15.39 1.97 -6.11
N LEU A 15 -15.05 3.19 -6.54
CA LEU A 15 -14.87 3.50 -7.96
C LEU A 15 -13.72 2.67 -8.57
N ILE A 16 -12.58 2.58 -7.88
CA ILE A 16 -11.43 1.79 -8.35
C ILE A 16 -11.81 0.31 -8.46
N ARG A 17 -12.59 -0.21 -7.50
CA ARG A 17 -13.07 -1.60 -7.53
C ARG A 17 -13.98 -1.88 -8.73
N ASP A 18 -14.86 -0.94 -9.08
CA ASP A 18 -15.73 -1.09 -10.24
C ASP A 18 -14.93 -1.05 -11.55
N LEU A 19 -13.99 -0.11 -11.69
CA LEU A 19 -13.13 0.01 -12.87
C LEU A 19 -12.25 -1.23 -13.08
N LYS A 20 -11.76 -1.82 -12.00
CA LYS A 20 -10.91 -3.02 -12.03
C LYS A 20 -11.55 -4.23 -12.73
N ARG A 21 -12.89 -4.25 -12.88
CA ARG A 21 -13.59 -5.31 -13.62
C ARG A 21 -13.26 -5.29 -15.12
N ASP A 22 -13.03 -4.10 -15.67
CA ASP A 22 -12.93 -3.89 -17.12
C ASP A 22 -11.52 -3.48 -17.57
N MET A 23 -10.62 -3.12 -16.64
CA MET A 23 -9.26 -2.70 -16.96
C MET A 23 -8.23 -3.05 -15.87
N ALA A 24 -6.97 -3.19 -16.29
CA ALA A 24 -5.85 -3.32 -15.38
C ALA A 24 -5.54 -1.98 -14.72
N ILE A 25 -5.36 -2.00 -13.39
CA ILE A 25 -5.04 -0.81 -12.59
C ILE A 25 -3.69 -1.02 -11.92
N LEU A 26 -2.77 -0.07 -12.14
CA LEU A 26 -1.54 0.05 -11.38
C LEU A 26 -1.71 1.19 -10.38
N LEU A 27 -1.64 0.86 -9.10
CA LEU A 27 -1.76 1.80 -8.00
C LEU A 27 -0.43 1.91 -7.25
N ILE A 28 -0.04 3.13 -6.91
CA ILE A 28 1.13 3.42 -6.06
C ILE A 28 0.59 4.04 -4.78
N GLU A 29 0.66 3.28 -3.68
CA GLU A 29 0.11 3.71 -2.40
C GLU A 29 1.04 3.41 -1.24
N HIS A 30 0.87 4.20 -0.19
CA HIS A 30 1.54 4.03 1.09
C HIS A 30 0.57 3.56 2.19
N ASP A 31 -0.74 3.78 2.03
CA ASP A 31 -1.76 3.27 2.95
C ASP A 31 -2.02 1.78 2.71
N MET A 32 -1.57 0.96 3.67
CA MET A 32 -1.75 -0.49 3.62
C MET A 32 -3.21 -0.93 3.71
N LYS A 33 -4.10 -0.17 4.37
CA LYS A 33 -5.53 -0.51 4.38
C LYS A 33 -6.13 -0.40 2.98
N ALA A 34 -5.77 0.65 2.24
CA ALA A 34 -6.21 0.84 0.86
C ALA A 34 -5.64 -0.23 -0.07
N VAL A 35 -4.34 -0.53 0.06
CA VAL A 35 -3.68 -1.60 -0.72
C VAL A 35 -4.37 -2.94 -0.49
N PHE A 36 -4.63 -3.30 0.77
CA PHE A 36 -5.31 -4.56 1.10
C PHE A 36 -6.75 -4.62 0.60
N ALA A 37 -7.44 -3.49 0.52
CA ALA A 37 -8.82 -3.42 0.03
C ALA A 37 -8.95 -3.49 -1.50
N LEU A 38 -7.87 -3.17 -2.24
CA LEU A 38 -7.91 -2.93 -3.69
C LEU A 38 -7.02 -3.86 -4.52
N ALA A 39 -5.85 -4.24 -4.02
CA ALA A 39 -4.84 -4.96 -4.79
C ALA A 39 -5.09 -6.48 -4.82
N ASP A 40 -4.95 -7.11 -6.00
CA ASP A 40 -4.84 -8.58 -6.09
C ASP A 40 -3.41 -9.05 -5.83
N ARG A 41 -2.45 -8.22 -6.26
CA ARG A 41 -1.02 -8.45 -6.16
C ARG A 41 -0.34 -7.14 -5.83
N MET A 42 0.76 -7.21 -5.11
CA MET A 42 1.56 -6.04 -4.81
C MET A 42 3.05 -6.33 -4.95
N SER A 43 3.81 -5.26 -5.18
CA SER A 43 5.27 -5.30 -5.20
C SER A 43 5.80 -4.23 -4.26
N VAL A 44 6.76 -4.59 -3.41
CA VAL A 44 7.45 -3.65 -2.53
C VAL A 44 8.76 -3.25 -3.19
N LEU A 45 8.96 -1.95 -3.38
CA LEU A 45 10.21 -1.39 -3.90
C LEU A 45 11.01 -0.78 -2.76
N VAL A 46 12.31 -1.08 -2.71
CA VAL A 46 13.26 -0.52 -1.76
C VAL A 46 14.51 -0.08 -2.53
N TYR A 47 14.89 1.19 -2.38
CA TYR A 47 16.02 1.80 -3.11
C TYR A 47 16.01 1.51 -4.61
N GLY A 48 14.83 1.61 -5.25
CA GLY A 48 14.66 1.40 -6.68
C GLY A 48 14.72 -0.07 -7.14
N LYS A 49 14.72 -1.03 -6.23
CA LYS A 49 14.70 -2.47 -6.54
C LYS A 49 13.46 -3.13 -5.96
N VAL A 50 12.91 -4.11 -6.68
CA VAL A 50 11.82 -4.95 -6.14
C VAL A 50 12.39 -5.82 -5.03
N LEU A 51 11.89 -5.64 -3.82
CA LEU A 51 12.20 -6.47 -2.66
C LEU A 51 11.42 -7.79 -2.73
N VAL A 52 10.12 -7.68 -2.93
CA VAL A 52 9.19 -8.81 -3.04
C VAL A 52 8.01 -8.44 -3.93
N SER A 53 7.45 -9.42 -4.63
CA SER A 53 6.23 -9.29 -5.42
C SER A 53 5.41 -10.56 -5.29
N GLY A 54 4.12 -10.43 -5.01
CA GLY A 54 3.26 -11.58 -4.72
C GLY A 54 1.82 -11.17 -4.46
N SER A 55 1.03 -12.10 -3.94
CA SER A 55 -0.25 -11.76 -3.34
C SER A 55 -0.04 -10.86 -2.11
N VAL A 56 -1.10 -10.15 -1.73
CA VAL A 56 -1.07 -9.26 -0.58
C VAL A 56 -0.66 -10.00 0.70
N ASP A 57 -1.18 -11.20 0.93
CA ASP A 57 -0.90 -11.98 2.14
C ASP A 57 0.55 -12.48 2.19
N GLU A 58 1.09 -12.94 1.06
CA GLU A 58 2.50 -13.35 0.96
C GLU A 58 3.44 -12.19 1.25
N VAL A 59 3.16 -11.01 0.68
CA VAL A 59 3.99 -9.82 0.86
C VAL A 59 3.91 -9.30 2.30
N ARG A 60 2.72 -9.30 2.90
CA ARG A 60 2.51 -8.90 4.30
C ARG A 60 3.22 -9.83 5.29
N GLY A 61 3.24 -11.13 4.99
CA GLY A 61 3.92 -12.15 5.78
C GLY A 61 5.44 -12.13 5.66
N ASP A 62 6.00 -11.41 4.68
CA ASP A 62 7.44 -11.38 4.43
C ASP A 62 8.18 -10.62 5.54
N PRO A 63 9.09 -11.27 6.30
CA PRO A 63 9.84 -10.62 7.37
C PRO A 63 10.67 -9.43 6.88
N ARG A 64 11.13 -9.46 5.62
CA ARG A 64 11.89 -8.35 5.02
C ARG A 64 10.99 -7.14 4.82
N VAL A 65 9.75 -7.35 4.40
CA VAL A 65 8.76 -6.28 4.29
C VAL A 65 8.48 -5.67 5.66
N GLN A 66 8.21 -6.51 6.66
CA GLN A 66 7.99 -6.07 8.04
C GLN A 66 9.18 -5.25 8.57
N SER A 67 10.42 -5.69 8.32
CA SER A 67 11.62 -4.96 8.76
C SER A 67 11.77 -3.58 8.10
N VAL A 68 11.33 -3.40 6.85
CA VAL A 68 11.38 -2.11 6.15
C VAL A 68 10.28 -1.17 6.66
N TYR A 69 9.10 -1.68 6.97
CA TYR A 69 8.02 -0.87 7.55
C TYR A 69 8.30 -0.52 9.03
N LEU A 70 8.63 -1.50 9.86
CA LEU A 70 8.91 -1.31 11.30
C LEU A 70 10.24 -0.59 11.56
N GLY A 71 11.27 -0.83 10.74
CA GLY A 71 12.57 -0.16 10.86
C GLY A 71 12.54 1.31 10.44
N ASN A 72 11.55 1.72 9.64
CA ASN A 72 11.35 3.11 9.24
C ASN A 72 10.39 3.86 10.19
N GLU A 73 9.47 3.18 10.88
CA GLU A 73 8.60 3.78 11.92
C GLU A 73 9.42 4.22 13.15
N GLU A 74 10.46 3.47 13.54
CA GLU A 74 11.38 3.87 14.62
C GLU A 74 12.38 4.98 14.21
N SER A 75 12.55 5.24 12.90
CA SER A 75 13.51 6.23 12.40
C SER A 75 12.92 7.64 12.21
N SER A 76 11.64 7.85 12.50
CA SER A 76 11.01 9.19 12.43
C SER A 76 10.90 9.92 13.78
N GLU A 77 11.44 9.40 14.89
CA GLU A 77 11.32 10.04 16.21
C GLU A 77 12.63 10.19 17.00
N VAL A 78 13.80 10.18 16.33
CA VAL A 78 15.07 10.61 16.93
C VAL A 78 15.80 11.59 16.02
N ALA A 79 15.18 12.75 15.81
CA ALA A 79 15.85 13.96 15.40
C ALA A 79 15.30 15.13 16.24
N ALA A 80 15.68 15.14 17.52
CA ALA A 80 15.58 16.28 18.42
C ALA A 80 16.83 16.33 19.30
#